data_AF-A0A4R6L4V0-F1
#
_entry.id   AF-A0A4R6L4V0-F1
#
_cell.length_a   1.000
_cell.length_b   1.000
_cell.length_c   1.000
_cell.angle_alpha   90.00
_cell.angle_beta   90.00
_cell.angle_gamma   90.00
#
_symmetry.space_group_name_H-M   'P 1'
#
loop_
_entity.id
_entity.type
_entity.pdbx_description
1 polymer ?
#
loop_
_entity_poly.entity_id
_entity_poly.type
_entity_poly.pdbx_seq_one_letter_code
_entity_poly.pdbx_strand_id
1 'polypeptide(L)' 'MNDPVTIVKATSKENTYFIFRPNGEEVTITLNDVGTIKTSHKLTNIEIEFLREEYAFFFKPNLNANEQ' A
#
# COMPACT_ATOMS: atom_id res chain seq x y z
N MET A 1 -7.73 -2.01 -22.52
CA MET A 1 -7.55 -0.76 -21.76
C MET A 1 -7.26 -1.18 -20.33
N ASN A 2 -6.17 -0.72 -19.71
CA ASN A 2 -6.01 -0.82 -18.26
C ASN A 2 -6.80 0.36 -17.70
N ASP A 3 -8.03 0.12 -17.28
CA ASP A 3 -8.82 1.15 -16.62
C ASP A 3 -8.05 1.65 -15.38
N PRO A 4 -8.01 2.98 -15.15
CA PRO A 4 -7.17 3.56 -14.11
C PRO A 4 -7.69 3.18 -12.72
N VAL A 5 -6.79 2.69 -11.88
CA VAL A 5 -7.04 2.52 -10.43
C VAL A 5 -6.91 3.88 -9.76
N THR A 6 -7.89 4.26 -8.94
CA THR A 6 -7.84 5.50 -8.16
C THR A 6 -7.44 5.19 -6.73
N ILE A 7 -6.39 5.84 -6.23
CA ILE A 7 -5.87 5.67 -4.87
C ILE A 7 -6.00 6.99 -4.11
N VAL A 8 -6.66 6.98 -2.96
CA VAL A 8 -6.93 8.16 -2.13
C VAL A 8 -6.45 7.92 -0.71
N LYS A 9 -5.75 8.90 -0.12
CA LYS A 9 -5.31 8.86 1.27
C LYS A 9 -6.40 9.40 2.20
N ALA A 10 -6.69 8.68 3.27
CA ALA A 10 -7.61 9.13 4.30
C ALA A 10 -7.03 10.36 5.03
N THR A 11 -7.80 11.44 5.12
CA THR A 11 -7.40 12.65 5.88
C THR A 11 -7.56 12.48 7.39
N SER A 12 -8.47 11.59 7.83
CA SER A 12 -8.81 11.40 9.25
C SER A 12 -8.12 10.22 9.91
N LYS A 13 -7.41 9.38 9.15
CA LYS A 13 -6.72 8.18 9.65
C LYS A 13 -5.35 8.11 9.01
N GLU A 14 -4.31 8.24 9.83
CA GLU A 14 -2.93 8.13 9.35
C GLU A 14 -2.72 6.79 8.63
N ASN A 15 -1.93 6.84 7.56
CA ASN A 15 -1.49 5.68 6.79
C ASN A 15 -2.62 4.75 6.31
N THR A 16 -3.81 5.30 6.08
CA THR A 16 -4.95 4.59 5.52
C THR A 16 -5.24 5.07 4.09
N TYR A 17 -5.43 4.14 3.17
CA TYR A 17 -5.74 4.40 1.76
C TYR A 17 -7.02 3.67 1.33
N PHE A 18 -7.76 4.31 0.44
CA PHE A 18 -8.89 3.74 -0.27
C PHE A 18 -8.54 3.61 -1.74
N ILE A 19 -8.75 2.42 -2.29
CA ILE A 19 -8.46 2.10 -3.68
C ILE A 19 -9.76 1.72 -4.36
N PHE A 20 -10.11 2.47 -5.40
CA PHE A 20 -11.28 2.24 -6.23
C PHE A 20 -10.83 1.58 -7.52
N ARG A 21 -11.20 0.31 -7.68
CA ARG A 21 -10.85 -0.50 -8.85
C ARG A 21 -11.89 -0.33 -9.95
N PRO A 22 -11.50 -0.52 -11.22
CA PRO A 22 -12.41 -0.44 -12.37
C PRO A 22 -13.59 -1.42 -12.35
N ASN A 23 -13.42 -2.57 -11.68
CA ASN A 23 -14.45 -3.59 -11.51
C ASN A 23 -15.48 -3.22 -10.43
N GLY A 24 -15.38 -2.05 -9.80
CA GLY A 24 -16.26 -1.60 -8.74
C GLY A 24 -15.86 -2.09 -7.34
N GLU A 25 -14.76 -2.83 -7.19
CA GLU A 25 -14.25 -3.20 -5.87
C GLU A 25 -13.60 -2.01 -5.16
N GLU A 26 -13.85 -1.92 -3.86
CA GLU A 26 -13.19 -0.98 -2.97
C GLU A 26 -12.22 -1.74 -2.05
N VAL A 27 -10.95 -1.34 -2.06
CA VAL A 27 -9.92 -1.89 -1.17
C VAL A 27 -9.49 -0.85 -0.16
N THR A 28 -9.55 -1.21 1.11
CA THR A 28 -8.98 -0.42 2.20
C THR A 28 -7.62 -0.99 2.53
N ILE A 29 -6.61 -0.12 2.59
CA ILE A 29 -5.27 -0.45 3.05
C ILE A 29 -4.98 0.38 4.29
N THR A 30 -4.49 -0.25 5.35
CA THR A 30 -4.00 0.42 6.56
C THR A 30 -2.61 -0.08 6.88
N LEU A 31 -1.66 0.84 7.01
CA LEU A 31 -0.32 0.53 7.50
C LEU A 31 -0.20 0.97 8.96
N ASN A 32 0.46 0.14 9.78
CA ASN A 32 0.83 0.52 11.14
C ASN A 32 2.27 1.03 11.20
N ASP A 33 2.66 1.55 12.38
CA ASP A 33 3.98 2.18 12.60
C ASP A 33 5.17 1.22 12.43
N VAL A 34 4.91 -0.09 12.45
CA VAL A 34 5.91 -1.14 12.26
C VAL A 34 5.89 -1.73 10.84
N GLY A 35 5.18 -1.12 9.90
CA GLY A 35 5.16 -1.51 8.50
C GLY A 35 4.30 -2.73 8.17
N THR A 36 3.46 -3.18 9.09
CA THR A 36 2.46 -4.22 8.81
C THR A 36 1.31 -3.63 8.00
N ILE A 37 1.04 -4.25 6.86
CA ILE A 37 -0.04 -3.85 5.95
C ILE A 37 -1.26 -4.73 6.24
N LYS A 38 -2.39 -4.09 6.55
CA LYS A 38 -3.71 -4.72 6.62
C LYS A 38 -4.52 -4.29 5.40
N THR A 39 -5.15 -5.24 4.72
CA THR A 39 -5.94 -4.98 3.52
C THR A 39 -7.28 -5.70 3.58
N SER A 40 -8.33 -5.10 3.02
CA SER A 40 -9.63 -5.78 2.89
C SER A 40 -9.67 -6.80 1.76
N HIS A 41 -8.78 -6.69 0.77
CA HIS A 41 -8.69 -7.56 -0.39
C HIS A 41 -7.24 -7.86 -0.76
N LYS A 42 -7.03 -8.94 -1.54
CA LYS A 42 -5.72 -9.24 -2.12
C LYS A 42 -5.26 -8.07 -3.00
N LEU A 43 -4.04 -7.60 -2.76
CA LEU A 43 -3.46 -6.50 -3.53
C LEU A 43 -3.01 -6.95 -4.91
N THR A 44 -3.16 -6.06 -5.89
CA THR A 44 -2.59 -6.20 -7.24
C THR A 44 -1.15 -5.70 -7.27
N ASN A 45 -0.42 -6.01 -8.35
CA ASN A 45 0.97 -5.55 -8.49
C ASN A 45 1.08 -4.03 -8.47
N ILE A 46 0.17 -3.32 -9.14
CA ILE A 46 0.16 -1.84 -9.18
C ILE A 46 -0.03 -1.26 -7.78
N GLU A 47 -0.93 -1.84 -6.98
CA GLU A 47 -1.18 -1.40 -5.60
C GLU A 47 0.03 -1.67 -4.69
N ILE A 48 0.73 -2.78 -4.92
CA ILE A 48 1.97 -3.10 -4.20
C ILE A 48 3.09 -2.15 -4.59
N GLU A 49 3.24 -1.82 -5.88
CA GLU A 49 4.24 -0.86 -6.37
C GLU A 49 4.00 0.54 -5.79
N PHE A 50 2.75 1.00 -5.77
CA PHE A 50 2.37 2.24 -5.08
C PHE A 50 2.83 2.25 -3.62
N LEU A 51 2.55 1.18 -2.86
CA LEU A 51 2.97 1.09 -1.45
C LEU A 51 4.50 1.07 -1.30
N ARG A 52 5.22 0.46 -2.23
CA ARG A 52 6.69 0.45 -2.24
C ARG A 52 7.27 1.84 -2.47
N GLU A 53 6.64 2.66 -3.29
CA GLU A 53 7.09 4.03 -3.53
C GLU A 53 6.79 4.92 -2.32
N GLU A 54 5.55 4.90 -1.82
CA GLU A 54 5.11 5.74 -0.70
C GLU A 54 5.81 5.37 0.62
N TYR A 55 6.08 4.07 0.82
CA TYR A 55 6.68 3.54 2.05
C TYR A 55 7.97 2.77 1.80
N ALA A 56 8.83 3.28 0.91
CA ALA A 56 10.08 2.62 0.51
C ALA A 56 10.94 2.12 1.68
N PHE A 57 10.90 2.80 2.84
CA PHE A 57 11.59 2.37 4.06
C PHE A 57 11.21 0.95 4.53
N PHE A 58 9.93 0.56 4.45
CA PHE A 58 9.48 -0.78 4.87
C PHE A 58 9.76 -1.87 3.83
N PHE A 59 10.00 -1.49 2.58
CA PHE A 59 10.18 -2.43 1.47
C PHE A 59 11.62 -2.56 0.99
N LYS A 60 12.52 -1.69 1.45
CA LYS A 60 13.95 -1.86 1.21
C LYS A 60 14.41 -3.12 1.96
N PRO A 61 15.13 -4.05 1.30
CA PRO A 61 15.82 -5.10 2.03
C PRO A 61 16.72 -4.42 3.05
N ASN A 62 16.67 -4.90 4.29
CA ASN A 62 17.40 -4.34 5.41
C ASN A 62 18.91 -4.40 5.10
N LEU A 63 19.47 -3.34 4.50
CA LEU A 63 20.90 -3.24 4.17
C LEU A 63 21.78 -3.24 5.42
N ASN A 64 21.17 -3.13 6.61
CA ASN A 64 21.83 -3.20 7.92
C ASN A 64 21.73 -4.59 8.58
N ALA A 65 21.19 -5.62 7.92
CA ALA A 65 21.14 -6.97 8.48
C ALA A 65 22.44 -7.79 8.31
N ASN A 66 23.49 -7.18 7.73
CA ASN A 66 24.79 -7.81 7.47
C ASN A 66 25.98 -7.13 8.18
N GLU A 67 25.74 -6.37 9.25
CA GLU A 67 26.79 -5.93 10.18
C GLU A 67 26.58 -6.60 11.56
N GLN A 68 26.85 -7.90 11.65
CA GLN A 68 27.17 -8.60 12.91
C GLN A 68 28.30 -9.61 12.67
#